data_AF-A0A497QH02-F1
#
_entry.id   AF-A0A497QH02-F1
#
_cell.length_a   1.000
_cell.length_b   1.000
_cell.length_c   1.000
_cell.angle_alpha   90.00
_cell.angle_beta   90.00
_cell.angle_gamma   90.00
#
_symmetry.space_group_name_H-M   'P 1'
#
loop_
_entity.id
_entity.type
_entity.pdbx_description
1 polymer ?
#
loop_
_entity_poly.entity_id
_entity_poly.type
_entity_poly.pdbx_seq_one_letter_code
_entity_poly.pdbx_strand_id
1 'polypeptide(L)'
;MKWVTWILRILSTATFAYMCYIVYNQLSGYWDWNAPYTFIVTVFRILSLLLFYLCVVISYGVTAAVVGGQTANTLATGIYNSLILRFWYLQPYGFSGPMTNVYQVLALFQSRLLTILWQLYDLTFTFLYFLFAGIGIAMFLQSLVRMEHKFVGGAFLSIQAIMIAAAFRGLPIYGESPIMTDFISFLTSGMQILALVSFAYLEVSYQMIYSYSVGKPVEDREETLKKQLLALRSATRKQDAIERGEKITSTTTSRWSGATAFSFLREVIERKVLGSREALENLDAISDVRRLNIYVDELLTTNPKAKDELTARAAAPSSTYVITSTVTGSVIRFLSVVVLSFILMNPVMVVSLLRLPPGIANSVELRQPEIVVLLLVPVVLLFAFVAATIRWLSKSEIEARIELAEKESKERERKKRELERKRKIEEARKHKRKPVARRGEVERDEWDAALDEIYKE
;
A
#
# COMPACT_ATOMS: atom_id res chain seq x y z
N MET A 1 15.74 4.99 10.72
CA MET A 1 14.71 4.30 9.90
C MET A 1 14.91 4.49 8.40
N LYS A 2 15.15 5.71 7.90
CA LYS A 2 15.45 6.01 6.48
C LYS A 2 16.47 5.08 5.79
N TRP A 3 17.56 4.72 6.48
CA TRP A 3 18.56 3.77 5.95
C TRP A 3 18.02 2.35 5.77
N VAL A 4 17.23 1.87 6.73
CA VAL A 4 16.64 0.51 6.69
C VAL A 4 15.66 0.40 5.54
N THR A 5 14.79 1.39 5.35
CA THR A 5 13.85 1.43 4.23
C THR A 5 14.56 1.54 2.89
N TRP A 6 15.69 2.27 2.81
CA TRP A 6 16.52 2.32 1.61
C TRP A 6 17.16 0.96 1.26
N ILE A 7 17.72 0.26 2.24
CA ILE A 7 18.29 -1.08 2.04
C ILE A 7 17.21 -2.05 1.56
N LEU A 8 16.03 -2.04 2.20
CA LEU A 8 14.90 -2.88 1.80
C LEU A 8 14.38 -2.55 0.39
N ARG A 9 14.42 -1.28 -0.03
CA ARG A 9 14.10 -0.87 -1.42
C ARG A 9 15.09 -1.45 -2.42
N ILE A 10 16.38 -1.37 -2.13
CA ILE A 10 17.42 -1.93 -3.01
C ILE A 10 17.24 -3.44 -3.11
N LEU A 11 17.03 -4.12 -1.98
CA LEU A 11 16.82 -5.56 -1.93
C LEU A 11 15.53 -5.99 -2.67
N SER A 12 14.43 -5.24 -2.52
CA SER A 12 13.17 -5.45 -3.26
C SER A 12 13.38 -5.25 -4.76
N THR A 13 14.16 -4.23 -5.15
CA THR A 13 14.49 -3.97 -6.56
C THR A 13 15.36 -5.07 -7.16
N ALA A 14 16.36 -5.54 -6.42
CA ALA A 14 17.22 -6.64 -6.85
C ALA A 14 16.44 -7.95 -7.01
N THR A 15 15.58 -8.29 -6.04
CA THR A 15 14.73 -9.50 -6.10
C THR A 15 13.69 -9.42 -7.23
N PHE A 16 13.07 -8.25 -7.44
CA PHE A 16 12.16 -8.03 -8.57
C PHE A 16 12.88 -8.14 -9.91
N ALA A 17 14.04 -7.50 -10.07
CA ALA A 17 14.83 -7.57 -11.28
C ALA A 17 15.28 -9.00 -11.58
N TYR A 18 15.68 -9.76 -10.55
CA TYR A 18 16.05 -11.16 -10.71
C TYR A 18 14.86 -12.04 -11.08
N MET A 19 13.67 -11.80 -10.50
CA MET A 19 12.42 -12.46 -10.90
C MET A 19 12.11 -12.19 -12.38
N CYS A 20 12.17 -10.93 -12.82
CA CYS A 20 11.96 -10.56 -14.21
C CYS A 20 13.00 -11.19 -15.15
N TYR A 21 14.26 -11.25 -14.72
CA TYR A 21 15.34 -11.90 -15.48
C TYR A 21 15.06 -13.40 -15.69
N ILE A 22 14.62 -14.10 -14.65
CA ILE A 22 14.29 -15.53 -14.73
C ILE A 22 13.14 -15.75 -15.73
N VAL A 23 12.06 -14.97 -15.63
CA VAL A 23 10.90 -15.06 -16.55
C VAL A 23 11.31 -14.70 -17.98
N TYR A 24 12.13 -13.66 -18.16
CA TYR A 24 12.63 -13.27 -19.46
C TYR A 24 13.47 -14.38 -20.09
N ASN A 25 14.40 -14.96 -19.32
CA ASN A 25 15.26 -16.04 -19.78
C ASN A 25 14.45 -17.30 -20.13
N GLN A 26 13.42 -17.62 -19.36
CA GLN A 26 12.55 -18.77 -19.65
C GLN A 26 11.76 -18.61 -20.95
N LEU A 27 11.45 -17.37 -21.32
CA LEU A 27 10.73 -17.03 -22.55
C LEU A 27 11.66 -16.50 -23.65
N SER A 28 12.97 -16.73 -23.53
CA SER A 28 13.93 -16.31 -24.54
C SER A 28 13.56 -16.91 -25.90
N GLY A 29 13.40 -16.06 -26.92
CA GLY A 29 12.95 -16.46 -28.26
C GLY A 29 11.45 -16.32 -28.52
N TYR A 30 10.62 -16.16 -27.49
CA TYR A 30 9.17 -15.87 -27.64
C TYR A 30 8.84 -14.39 -27.50
N TRP A 31 9.79 -13.57 -27.04
CA TRP A 31 9.68 -12.13 -26.99
C TRP A 31 9.87 -11.51 -28.39
N ASP A 32 8.85 -10.82 -28.88
CA ASP A 32 8.95 -9.97 -30.07
C ASP A 32 8.57 -8.53 -29.70
N TRP A 33 9.55 -7.61 -29.74
CA TRP A 33 9.32 -6.20 -29.44
C TRP A 33 8.32 -5.53 -30.38
N ASN A 34 8.09 -6.09 -31.56
CA ASN A 34 7.08 -5.62 -32.49
C ASN A 34 5.69 -6.20 -32.20
N ALA A 35 5.53 -7.13 -31.24
CA ALA A 35 4.26 -7.77 -30.91
C ALA A 35 3.13 -6.78 -30.59
N PRO A 36 3.34 -5.72 -29.79
CA PRO A 36 2.26 -4.76 -29.51
C PRO A 36 1.77 -4.01 -30.75
N TYR A 37 2.71 -3.56 -31.57
CA TYR A 37 2.37 -2.87 -32.81
C TYR A 37 1.68 -3.82 -33.79
N THR A 38 2.25 -5.01 -34.02
CA THR A 38 1.70 -6.00 -34.94
C THR A 38 0.32 -6.50 -34.48
N PHE A 39 0.09 -6.68 -33.18
CA PHE A 39 -1.22 -7.02 -32.63
C PHE A 39 -2.25 -5.93 -32.90
N ILE A 40 -1.97 -4.67 -32.52
CA ILE A 40 -2.89 -3.54 -32.72
C ILE A 40 -3.23 -3.38 -34.21
N VAL A 41 -2.21 -3.43 -35.07
CA VAL A 41 -2.40 -3.32 -36.52
C VAL A 41 -3.20 -4.50 -37.07
N THR A 42 -2.98 -5.72 -36.57
CA THR A 42 -3.74 -6.91 -37.01
C THR A 42 -5.20 -6.84 -36.58
N VAL A 43 -5.49 -6.43 -35.34
CA VAL A 43 -6.85 -6.20 -34.85
C VAL A 43 -7.54 -5.12 -35.67
N PHE A 44 -6.87 -3.98 -35.90
CA PHE A 44 -7.39 -2.91 -36.72
C PHE A 44 -7.69 -3.39 -38.15
N ARG A 45 -6.77 -4.14 -38.76
CA ARG A 45 -6.96 -4.73 -40.10
C ARG A 45 -8.14 -5.68 -40.15
N ILE A 46 -8.34 -6.54 -39.14
CA ILE A 46 -9.49 -7.46 -39.10
C ILE A 46 -10.80 -6.69 -38.98
N LEU A 47 -10.88 -5.69 -38.08
CA LEU A 47 -12.05 -4.84 -37.94
C LEU A 47 -12.36 -4.07 -39.23
N SER A 48 -11.34 -3.51 -39.86
CA SER A 48 -11.41 -2.86 -41.16
C SER A 48 -11.92 -3.80 -42.26
N LEU A 49 -11.47 -5.06 -42.26
CA LEU A 49 -11.90 -6.06 -43.23
C LEU A 49 -13.35 -6.51 -42.98
N LEU A 50 -13.76 -6.70 -41.72
CA LEU A 50 -15.15 -7.00 -41.37
C LEU A 50 -16.09 -5.85 -41.77
N LEU A 51 -15.69 -4.61 -41.55
CA LEU A 51 -16.46 -3.45 -41.97
C LEU A 51 -16.52 -3.35 -43.50
N PHE A 52 -15.40 -3.61 -44.19
CA PHE A 52 -15.38 -3.69 -45.66
C PHE A 52 -16.33 -4.78 -46.18
N TYR A 53 -16.29 -5.97 -45.59
CA TYR A 53 -17.20 -7.08 -45.93
C TYR A 53 -18.66 -6.66 -45.75
N LEU A 54 -19.00 -6.02 -44.63
CA LEU A 54 -20.34 -5.54 -44.35
C LEU A 54 -20.77 -4.47 -45.37
N CYS A 55 -19.90 -3.52 -45.72
CA CYS A 55 -20.17 -2.52 -46.75
C CYS A 55 -20.38 -3.15 -48.14
N VAL A 56 -19.59 -4.16 -48.49
CA VAL A 56 -19.73 -4.91 -49.76
C VAL A 56 -21.07 -5.65 -49.79
N VAL A 57 -21.45 -6.34 -48.70
CA VAL A 57 -22.73 -7.06 -48.63
C VAL A 57 -23.91 -6.09 -48.70
N ILE A 58 -23.87 -4.97 -47.98
CA ILE A 58 -24.91 -3.94 -48.02
C ILE A 58 -25.01 -3.32 -49.42
N SER A 59 -23.88 -2.90 -50.00
CA SER A 59 -23.89 -2.29 -51.34
C SER A 59 -24.39 -3.27 -52.40
N TYR A 60 -24.01 -4.55 -52.31
CA TYR A 60 -24.53 -5.59 -53.20
C TYR A 60 -26.03 -5.83 -52.99
N GLY A 61 -26.51 -5.93 -51.75
CA GLY A 61 -27.93 -6.08 -51.44
C GLY A 61 -28.79 -4.91 -51.93
N VAL A 62 -28.33 -3.68 -51.72
CA VAL A 62 -28.99 -2.46 -52.20
C VAL A 62 -28.99 -2.41 -53.73
N THR A 63 -27.86 -2.70 -54.37
CA THR A 63 -27.77 -2.68 -55.84
C THR A 63 -28.66 -3.76 -56.47
N ALA A 64 -28.70 -4.96 -55.89
CA ALA A 64 -29.57 -6.04 -56.34
C ALA A 64 -31.05 -5.66 -56.22
N ALA A 65 -31.45 -4.98 -55.14
CA ALA A 65 -32.81 -4.49 -54.92
C ALA A 65 -33.20 -3.33 -55.87
N VAL A 66 -32.26 -2.45 -56.22
CA VAL A 66 -32.53 -1.25 -57.05
C VAL A 66 -32.42 -1.53 -58.55
N VAL A 67 -31.45 -2.36 -58.97
CA VAL A 67 -31.10 -2.57 -60.38
C VAL A 67 -31.56 -3.95 -60.91
N GLY A 68 -32.39 -4.66 -60.14
CA GLY A 68 -33.02 -5.91 -60.59
C GLY A 68 -32.04 -7.07 -60.82
N GLY A 69 -30.99 -7.16 -60.00
CA GLY A 69 -30.05 -8.29 -60.03
C GLY A 69 -28.93 -8.21 -61.08
N GLN A 70 -28.81 -7.11 -61.84
CA GLN A 70 -27.62 -6.91 -62.68
C GLN A 70 -26.42 -6.45 -61.81
N THR A 71 -25.31 -7.17 -61.91
CA THR A 71 -24.08 -6.85 -61.17
C THR A 71 -23.54 -5.49 -61.61
N ALA A 72 -23.26 -4.59 -60.66
CA ALA A 72 -22.64 -3.29 -60.91
C ALA A 72 -21.39 -3.42 -61.81
N ASN A 73 -21.14 -2.38 -62.62
CA ASN A 73 -20.02 -2.30 -63.55
C ASN A 73 -18.69 -2.69 -62.85
N THR A 74 -18.09 -3.79 -63.31
CA THR A 74 -16.91 -4.44 -62.71
C THR A 74 -15.71 -3.50 -62.55
N LEU A 75 -15.64 -2.45 -63.37
CA LEU A 75 -14.60 -1.43 -63.32
C LEU A 75 -14.79 -0.47 -62.13
N ALA A 76 -16.02 -0.01 -61.88
CA ALA A 76 -16.34 0.85 -60.75
C ALA A 76 -16.16 0.11 -59.41
N THR A 77 -16.57 -1.16 -59.38
CA THR A 77 -16.38 -2.03 -58.22
C THR A 77 -14.90 -2.36 -57.98
N GLY A 78 -14.11 -2.57 -59.04
CA GLY A 78 -12.66 -2.77 -58.94
C GLY A 78 -11.89 -1.53 -58.47
N ILE A 79 -12.29 -0.33 -58.90
CA ILE A 79 -11.71 0.94 -58.44
C ILE A 79 -12.07 1.19 -56.97
N TYR A 80 -13.34 0.98 -56.58
CA TYR A 80 -13.78 1.10 -55.19
C TYR A 80 -13.02 0.13 -54.27
N ASN A 81 -12.90 -1.14 -54.67
CA ASN A 81 -12.17 -2.15 -53.90
C ASN A 81 -10.67 -1.83 -53.81
N SER A 82 -10.01 -1.46 -54.91
CA SER A 82 -8.58 -1.16 -54.90
C SER A 82 -8.23 0.10 -54.11
N LEU A 83 -9.06 1.14 -54.17
CA LEU A 83 -8.90 2.34 -53.36
C LEU A 83 -9.10 2.02 -51.88
N ILE A 84 -10.17 1.34 -51.50
CA ILE A 84 -10.43 1.06 -50.08
C ILE A 84 -9.40 0.09 -49.51
N LEU A 85 -9.05 -0.98 -50.23
CA LEU A 85 -8.03 -1.94 -49.76
C LEU A 85 -6.65 -1.30 -49.57
N ARG A 86 -6.27 -0.31 -50.41
CA ARG A 86 -5.02 0.46 -50.25
C ARG A 86 -5.12 1.54 -49.18
N PHE A 87 -6.19 2.33 -49.16
CA PHE A 87 -6.37 3.40 -48.17
C PHE A 87 -6.55 2.87 -46.75
N TRP A 88 -7.10 1.67 -46.57
CA TRP A 88 -7.36 1.07 -45.26
C TRP A 88 -6.21 0.15 -44.78
N TYR A 89 -5.04 0.17 -45.43
CA TYR A 89 -3.87 -0.61 -45.02
C TYR A 89 -4.15 -2.13 -44.87
N LEU A 90 -5.08 -2.67 -45.66
CA LEU A 90 -5.50 -4.08 -45.61
C LEU A 90 -4.51 -5.04 -46.30
N GLN A 91 -3.47 -4.52 -46.98
CA GLN A 91 -2.34 -5.33 -47.46
C GLN A 91 -1.39 -5.62 -46.28
N PRO A 92 -1.38 -6.87 -45.79
CA PRO A 92 -0.34 -7.82 -46.20
C PRO A 92 -0.81 -9.29 -46.29
N TYR A 93 -2.09 -9.57 -46.56
CA TYR A 93 -2.58 -10.95 -46.72
C TYR A 93 -2.27 -11.57 -48.11
N GLY A 94 -1.04 -11.43 -48.58
CA GLY A 94 -0.53 -12.14 -49.77
C GLY A 94 -1.06 -11.66 -51.13
N PHE A 95 -1.65 -10.46 -51.21
CA PHE A 95 -2.24 -9.96 -52.45
C PHE A 95 -1.30 -9.05 -53.24
N SER A 96 -0.83 -9.52 -54.39
CA SER A 96 -0.15 -8.72 -55.42
C SER A 96 -1.14 -8.36 -56.53
N GLY A 97 -1.88 -7.25 -56.40
CA GLY A 97 -2.64 -6.66 -57.51
C GLY A 97 -4.05 -6.15 -57.15
N PRO A 98 -4.64 -5.28 -57.99
CA PRO A 98 -6.01 -4.81 -57.83
C PRO A 98 -7.01 -5.92 -58.20
N MET A 99 -7.91 -6.28 -57.27
CA MET A 99 -8.99 -7.22 -57.56
C MET A 99 -10.21 -6.49 -58.11
N THR A 100 -10.63 -6.88 -59.33
CA THR A 100 -11.81 -6.34 -60.00
C THR A 100 -13.10 -7.10 -59.66
N ASN A 101 -12.98 -8.33 -59.13
CA ASN A 101 -14.12 -9.19 -58.81
C ASN A 101 -14.34 -9.31 -57.30
N VAL A 102 -15.51 -8.86 -56.82
CA VAL A 102 -15.94 -8.94 -55.41
C VAL A 102 -15.99 -10.37 -54.90
N TYR A 103 -16.44 -11.33 -55.73
CA TYR A 103 -16.54 -12.73 -55.33
C TYR A 103 -15.17 -13.35 -55.05
N GLN A 104 -14.13 -12.93 -55.76
CA GLN A 104 -12.76 -13.38 -55.51
C GLN A 104 -12.24 -12.84 -54.17
N VAL A 105 -12.51 -11.57 -53.87
CA VAL A 105 -12.16 -10.96 -52.57
C VAL A 105 -12.87 -11.68 -51.43
N LEU A 106 -14.16 -12.01 -51.61
CA LEU A 106 -14.97 -12.72 -50.62
C LEU A 106 -14.48 -14.15 -50.37
N ALA A 107 -14.24 -14.92 -51.44
CA ALA A 107 -13.78 -16.30 -51.36
C ALA A 107 -12.35 -16.41 -50.77
N LEU A 108 -11.49 -15.44 -51.10
CA LEU A 108 -10.13 -15.39 -50.56
C LEU A 108 -10.11 -14.95 -49.10
N PHE A 109 -10.98 -14.01 -48.70
CA PHE A 109 -11.16 -13.69 -47.29
C PHE A 109 -11.65 -14.91 -46.52
N GLN A 110 -12.68 -15.59 -46.99
CA GLN A 110 -13.24 -16.78 -46.33
C GLN A 110 -12.21 -17.91 -46.20
N SER A 111 -11.37 -18.13 -47.22
CA SER A 111 -10.31 -19.15 -47.17
C SER A 111 -9.12 -18.78 -46.28
N ARG A 112 -8.83 -17.48 -46.08
CA ARG A 112 -7.72 -17.00 -45.23
C ARG A 112 -8.13 -16.63 -43.81
N LEU A 113 -9.42 -16.43 -43.54
CA LEU A 113 -9.95 -16.00 -42.24
C LEU A 113 -9.46 -16.90 -41.11
N LEU A 114 -9.45 -18.23 -41.32
CA LEU A 114 -8.98 -19.17 -40.31
C LEU A 114 -7.48 -18.98 -40.00
N THR A 115 -6.63 -18.80 -41.02
CA THR A 115 -5.19 -18.49 -40.84
C THR A 115 -4.98 -17.16 -40.11
N ILE A 116 -5.78 -16.14 -40.44
CA ILE A 116 -5.71 -14.83 -39.78
C ILE A 116 -6.11 -14.95 -38.31
N LEU A 117 -7.14 -15.73 -37.99
CA LEU A 117 -7.57 -15.98 -36.62
C LEU A 117 -6.49 -16.75 -35.82
N TRP A 118 -5.83 -17.74 -36.41
CA TRP A 118 -4.72 -18.43 -35.78
C TRP A 118 -3.52 -17.50 -35.54
N GLN A 119 -3.19 -16.63 -36.50
CA GLN A 119 -2.16 -15.62 -36.31
C GLN A 119 -2.53 -14.61 -35.21
N LEU A 120 -3.79 -14.17 -35.16
CA LEU A 120 -4.26 -13.29 -34.10
C LEU A 120 -4.17 -13.98 -32.74
N TYR A 121 -4.54 -15.26 -32.66
CA TYR A 121 -4.40 -16.06 -31.45
C TYR A 121 -2.95 -16.06 -30.97
N ASP A 122 -1.98 -16.40 -31.84
CA ASP A 122 -0.56 -16.39 -31.50
C ASP A 122 -0.04 -15.01 -31.05
N LEU A 123 -0.43 -13.95 -31.76
CA LEU A 123 -0.07 -12.57 -31.43
C LEU A 123 -0.73 -12.07 -30.14
N THR A 124 -1.88 -12.63 -29.75
CA THR A 124 -2.56 -12.28 -28.50
C THR A 124 -1.72 -12.68 -27.30
N PHE A 125 -1.10 -13.87 -27.31
CA PHE A 125 -0.25 -14.31 -26.20
C PHE A 125 1.02 -13.46 -26.08
N THR A 126 1.69 -13.17 -27.19
CA THR A 126 2.89 -12.31 -27.15
C THR A 126 2.53 -10.90 -26.70
N PHE A 127 1.40 -10.35 -27.14
CA PHE A 127 0.88 -9.07 -26.65
C PHE A 127 0.57 -9.11 -25.14
N LEU A 128 -0.06 -10.17 -24.64
CA LEU A 128 -0.37 -10.34 -23.22
C LEU A 128 0.90 -10.37 -22.36
N TYR A 129 1.98 -11.01 -22.82
CA TYR A 129 3.26 -11.01 -22.11
C TYR A 129 3.80 -9.59 -21.93
N PHE A 130 3.74 -8.76 -22.98
CA PHE A 130 4.13 -7.36 -22.92
C PHE A 130 3.22 -6.52 -22.03
N LEU A 131 1.91 -6.73 -22.12
CA LEU A 131 0.94 -6.03 -21.30
C LEU A 131 1.18 -6.31 -19.81
N PHE A 132 1.35 -7.58 -19.45
CA PHE A 132 1.63 -7.99 -18.07
C PHE A 132 3.00 -7.50 -17.59
N ALA A 133 4.04 -7.55 -18.42
CA ALA A 133 5.34 -6.97 -18.08
C ALA A 133 5.25 -5.46 -17.83
N GLY A 134 4.53 -4.73 -18.69
CA GLY A 134 4.31 -3.29 -18.55
C GLY A 134 3.52 -2.93 -17.27
N ILE A 135 2.42 -3.64 -17.01
CA ILE A 135 1.64 -3.49 -15.78
C ILE A 135 2.51 -3.80 -14.55
N GLY A 136 3.31 -4.87 -14.62
CA GLY A 136 4.18 -5.29 -13.52
C GLY A 136 5.24 -4.27 -13.17
N ILE A 137 5.93 -3.73 -14.17
CA ILE A 137 6.92 -2.67 -13.98
C ILE A 137 6.24 -1.40 -13.43
N ALA A 138 5.09 -1.01 -13.98
CA ALA A 138 4.37 0.18 -13.52
C ALA A 138 3.91 0.04 -12.05
N MET A 139 3.33 -1.10 -11.69
CA MET A 139 2.91 -1.40 -10.32
C MET A 139 4.11 -1.50 -9.38
N PHE A 140 5.24 -2.06 -9.83
CA PHE A 140 6.48 -2.11 -9.05
C PHE A 140 7.02 -0.71 -8.76
N LEU A 141 7.13 0.14 -9.78
CA LEU A 141 7.56 1.54 -9.60
C LEU A 141 6.62 2.30 -8.65
N GLN A 142 5.31 2.09 -8.78
CA GLN A 142 4.33 2.67 -7.88
C GLN A 142 4.48 2.13 -6.44
N SER A 143 4.88 0.86 -6.28
CA SER A 143 5.14 0.26 -4.97
C SER A 143 6.34 0.88 -4.25
N LEU A 144 7.38 1.28 -4.97
CA LEU A 144 8.55 1.96 -4.40
C LEU A 144 8.21 3.36 -3.86
N VAL A 145 7.25 4.04 -4.48
CA VAL A 145 6.82 5.39 -4.10
C VAL A 145 5.76 5.35 -3.00
N ARG A 146 4.66 4.60 -3.21
CA ARG A 146 3.49 4.60 -2.32
C ARG A 146 3.58 3.60 -1.18
N MET A 147 4.38 2.53 -1.32
CA MET A 147 4.61 1.52 -0.28
C MET A 147 3.31 0.90 0.25
N GLU A 148 2.41 0.51 -0.64
CA GLU A 148 1.15 -0.17 -0.30
C GLU A 148 1.15 -1.62 -0.82
N HIS A 149 0.49 -2.53 -0.07
CA HIS A 149 0.43 -3.96 -0.39
C HIS A 149 -0.18 -4.26 -1.77
N LYS A 150 -1.15 -3.44 -2.22
CA LYS A 150 -1.84 -3.64 -3.50
C LYS A 150 -0.91 -3.54 -4.72
N PHE A 151 0.11 -2.68 -4.65
CA PHE A 151 1.05 -2.47 -5.75
C PHE A 151 2.09 -3.59 -5.81
N VAL A 152 2.60 -4.03 -4.66
CA VAL A 152 3.52 -5.17 -4.57
C VAL A 152 2.83 -6.45 -5.04
N GLY A 153 1.60 -6.70 -4.56
CA GLY A 153 0.80 -7.84 -4.99
C GLY A 153 0.45 -7.78 -6.48
N GLY A 154 0.10 -6.60 -7.00
CA GLY A 154 -0.17 -6.40 -8.43
C GLY A 154 1.06 -6.67 -9.30
N ALA A 155 2.23 -6.18 -8.90
CA ALA A 155 3.50 -6.43 -9.60
C ALA A 155 3.84 -7.94 -9.60
N PHE A 156 3.72 -8.61 -8.44
CA PHE A 156 3.91 -10.05 -8.35
C PHE A 156 2.95 -10.82 -9.28
N LEU A 157 1.65 -10.58 -9.17
CA LEU A 157 0.63 -11.29 -9.95
C LEU A 157 0.80 -11.07 -11.44
N SER A 158 1.16 -9.86 -11.88
CA SER A 158 1.39 -9.58 -13.30
C SER A 158 2.57 -10.37 -13.88
N ILE A 159 3.69 -10.48 -13.16
CA ILE A 159 4.83 -11.27 -13.63
C ILE A 159 4.51 -12.77 -13.64
N GLN A 160 3.77 -13.26 -12.64
CA GLN A 160 3.28 -14.66 -12.65
C GLN A 160 2.24 -14.91 -13.75
N ALA A 161 1.43 -13.93 -14.11
CA ALA A 161 0.46 -14.04 -15.20
C ALA A 161 1.13 -14.29 -16.55
N ILE A 162 2.37 -13.82 -16.75
CA ILE A 162 3.18 -14.14 -17.94
C ILE A 162 3.44 -15.65 -17.99
N MET A 163 3.86 -16.25 -16.87
CA MET A 163 4.13 -17.68 -16.78
C MET A 163 2.86 -18.51 -16.97
N ILE A 164 1.74 -18.07 -16.38
CA ILE A 164 0.43 -18.72 -16.56
C ILE A 164 0.01 -18.67 -18.03
N ALA A 165 0.11 -17.51 -18.67
CA ALA A 165 -0.23 -17.36 -20.09
C ALA A 165 0.69 -18.20 -20.99
N ALA A 166 1.97 -18.32 -20.66
CA ALA A 166 2.90 -19.21 -21.34
C ALA A 166 2.56 -20.69 -21.15
N ALA A 167 2.10 -21.10 -19.96
CA ALA A 167 1.64 -22.46 -19.69
C ALA A 167 0.39 -22.80 -20.51
N PHE A 168 -0.58 -21.87 -20.57
CA PHE A 168 -1.78 -22.02 -21.41
C PHE A 168 -1.47 -22.14 -22.90
N ARG A 169 -0.41 -21.50 -23.38
CA ARG A 169 0.06 -21.65 -24.75
C ARG A 169 0.71 -23.02 -25.02
N GLY A 170 1.04 -23.78 -23.97
CA GLY A 170 1.79 -25.03 -24.09
C GLY A 170 3.28 -24.82 -24.31
N LEU A 171 3.83 -23.66 -23.92
CA LEU A 171 5.28 -23.45 -23.95
C LEU A 171 5.93 -24.33 -22.87
N PRO A 172 7.07 -24.99 -23.17
CA PRO A 172 7.77 -25.82 -22.20
C PRO A 172 8.37 -24.94 -21.10
N ILE A 173 7.64 -24.78 -20.01
CA ILE A 173 8.11 -24.07 -18.80
C ILE A 173 8.89 -25.07 -17.96
N TYR A 174 10.21 -24.88 -17.86
CA TYR A 174 11.14 -25.69 -17.07
C TYR A 174 11.14 -27.22 -17.29
N GLY A 175 10.63 -27.69 -18.44
CA GLY A 175 10.68 -29.09 -18.85
C GLY A 175 9.81 -30.01 -17.98
N GLU A 176 9.31 -31.10 -18.57
CA GLU A 176 8.56 -32.15 -17.87
C GLU A 176 9.49 -33.06 -17.06
N SER A 177 10.37 -32.47 -16.25
CA SER A 177 11.26 -33.27 -15.41
C SER A 177 10.46 -33.95 -14.30
N PRO A 178 10.72 -35.24 -14.02
CA PRO A 178 10.03 -35.97 -12.98
C PRO A 178 10.24 -35.28 -11.62
N ILE A 179 9.23 -35.39 -10.77
CA ILE A 179 9.23 -34.86 -9.41
C ILE A 179 10.51 -35.31 -8.69
N MET A 180 11.36 -34.35 -8.36
CA MET A 180 12.70 -34.58 -7.80
C MET A 180 12.58 -35.15 -6.36
N THR A 181 13.20 -36.29 -6.11
CA THR A 181 13.24 -36.91 -4.76
C THR A 181 14.36 -36.34 -3.89
N ASP A 182 15.43 -35.82 -4.52
CA ASP A 182 16.61 -35.30 -3.84
C ASP A 182 16.47 -33.82 -3.49
N PHE A 183 16.79 -33.47 -2.24
CA PHE A 183 16.63 -32.11 -1.72
C PHE A 183 17.47 -31.06 -2.46
N ILE A 184 18.72 -31.39 -2.80
CA ILE A 184 19.62 -30.45 -3.51
C ILE A 184 19.10 -30.23 -4.94
N SER A 185 18.76 -31.31 -5.64
CA SER A 185 18.22 -31.25 -7.01
C SER A 185 16.89 -30.49 -7.07
N PHE A 186 16.04 -30.66 -6.05
CA PHE A 186 14.82 -29.88 -5.85
C PHE A 186 15.09 -28.38 -5.73
N LEU A 187 16.03 -27.99 -4.85
CA LEU A 187 16.40 -26.59 -4.62
C LEU A 187 16.99 -25.91 -5.87
N THR A 188 17.74 -26.65 -6.68
CA THR A 188 18.37 -26.13 -7.90
C THR A 188 17.45 -26.16 -9.12
N SER A 189 16.24 -26.70 -9.00
CA SER A 189 15.29 -26.76 -10.12
C SER A 189 14.84 -25.35 -10.52
N GLY A 190 14.71 -25.08 -11.82
CA GLY A 190 14.37 -23.74 -12.32
C GLY A 190 13.02 -23.23 -11.82
N MET A 191 12.02 -24.13 -11.71
CA MET A 191 10.72 -23.80 -11.14
C MET A 191 10.82 -23.44 -9.64
N GLN A 192 11.61 -24.19 -8.87
CA GLN A 192 11.81 -23.89 -7.45
C GLN A 192 12.60 -22.60 -7.25
N ILE A 193 13.60 -22.32 -8.08
CA ILE A 193 14.33 -21.04 -8.04
C ILE A 193 13.37 -19.88 -8.33
N LEU A 194 12.52 -19.99 -9.36
CA LEU A 194 11.50 -18.98 -9.64
C LEU A 194 10.57 -18.78 -8.44
N ALA A 195 10.09 -19.86 -7.82
CA ALA A 195 9.23 -19.79 -6.64
C ALA A 195 9.92 -19.15 -5.42
N LEU A 196 11.19 -19.48 -5.17
CA LEU A 196 11.96 -18.93 -4.06
C LEU A 196 12.28 -17.45 -4.25
N VAL A 197 12.63 -17.04 -5.47
CA VAL A 197 12.88 -15.64 -5.81
C VAL A 197 11.60 -14.82 -5.72
N SER A 198 10.49 -15.39 -6.19
CA SER A 198 9.15 -14.82 -6.06
C SER A 198 8.75 -14.61 -4.60
N PHE A 199 8.99 -15.62 -3.76
CA PHE A 199 8.76 -15.54 -2.33
C PHE A 199 9.67 -14.51 -1.67
N ALA A 200 10.97 -14.49 -2.01
CA ALA A 200 11.91 -13.50 -1.51
C ALA A 200 11.48 -12.07 -1.86
N TYR A 201 11.00 -11.84 -3.09
CA TYR A 201 10.46 -10.55 -3.52
C TYR A 201 9.29 -10.10 -2.63
N LEU A 202 8.31 -10.98 -2.40
CA LEU A 202 7.15 -10.67 -1.56
C LEU A 202 7.55 -10.42 -0.11
N GLU A 203 8.40 -11.28 0.46
CA GLU A 203 8.86 -11.18 1.84
C GLU A 203 9.59 -9.86 2.08
N VAL A 204 10.57 -9.53 1.24
CA VAL A 204 11.34 -8.27 1.33
C VAL A 204 10.43 -7.05 1.13
N SER A 205 9.51 -7.11 0.16
CA SER A 205 8.61 -6.00 -0.14
C SER A 205 7.58 -5.77 0.96
N TYR A 206 7.08 -6.82 1.61
CA TYR A 206 6.21 -6.69 2.77
C TYR A 206 6.93 -6.18 4.00
N GLN A 207 8.17 -6.60 4.24
CA GLN A 207 9.02 -6.04 5.28
C GLN A 207 9.31 -4.55 5.05
N MET A 208 9.52 -4.15 3.79
CA MET A 208 9.65 -2.75 3.41
C MET A 208 8.41 -1.94 3.80
N ILE A 209 7.21 -2.44 3.46
CA ILE A 209 5.94 -1.79 3.78
C ILE A 209 5.74 -1.69 5.30
N TYR A 210 5.98 -2.78 6.02
CA TYR A 210 5.89 -2.82 7.48
C TYR A 210 6.86 -1.84 8.15
N SER A 211 8.12 -1.82 7.72
CA SER A 211 9.12 -0.89 8.24
C SER A 211 8.74 0.58 7.97
N TYR A 212 8.06 0.86 6.86
CA TYR A 212 7.59 2.20 6.54
C TYR A 212 6.37 2.59 7.38
N SER A 213 5.38 1.71 7.50
CA SER A 213 4.14 1.97 8.24
C SER A 213 4.37 2.15 9.74
N VAL A 214 5.30 1.40 10.32
CA VAL A 214 5.70 1.53 11.73
C VAL A 214 6.72 2.67 11.93
N GLY A 215 7.66 2.83 10.98
CA GLY A 215 8.73 3.82 11.10
C GLY A 215 8.28 5.27 10.94
N LYS A 216 7.37 5.54 10.00
CA LYS A 216 6.97 6.91 9.65
C LYS A 216 6.27 7.66 10.79
N PRO A 217 5.27 7.11 11.50
CA PRO A 217 4.62 7.83 12.59
C PRO A 217 5.58 8.17 13.74
N VAL A 218 6.56 7.31 14.01
CA VAL A 218 7.58 7.54 15.04
C VAL A 218 8.53 8.66 14.61
N GLU A 219 8.95 8.66 13.35
CA GLU A 219 9.81 9.71 12.79
C GLU A 219 9.10 11.06 12.73
N ASP A 220 7.83 11.11 12.32
CA ASP A 220 7.03 12.34 12.30
C ASP A 220 6.84 12.93 13.71
N ARG A 221 6.62 12.06 14.72
CA ARG A 221 6.55 12.48 16.14
C ARG A 221 7.89 13.03 16.64
N GLU A 222 9.00 12.37 16.32
CA GLU A 222 10.32 12.84 16.69
C GLU A 222 10.63 14.20 16.03
N GLU A 223 10.30 14.37 14.73
CA GLU A 223 10.51 15.63 14.01
C GLU A 223 9.64 16.76 14.55
N THR A 224 8.36 16.49 14.87
CA THR A 224 7.47 17.50 15.46
C THR A 224 7.93 17.92 16.85
N LEU A 225 8.31 16.99 17.71
CA LEU A 225 8.85 17.29 19.05
C LEU A 225 10.17 18.07 18.96
N LYS A 226 11.06 17.72 18.03
CA LYS A 226 12.29 18.49 17.78
C LYS A 226 12.00 19.92 17.32
N LYS A 227 11.03 20.11 16.42
CA LYS A 227 10.60 21.44 15.97
C LYS A 227 10.02 22.26 17.13
N GLN A 228 9.21 21.64 17.98
CA GLN A 228 8.65 22.29 19.18
C GLN A 228 9.74 22.70 20.17
N LEU A 229 10.70 21.82 20.47
CA LEU A 229 11.84 22.14 21.34
C LEU A 229 12.73 23.26 20.77
N LEU A 230 12.98 23.25 19.44
CA LEU A 230 13.73 24.31 18.77
C LEU A 230 12.97 25.64 18.78
N ALA A 231 11.66 25.61 18.54
CA ALA A 231 10.81 26.79 18.61
C ALA A 231 10.84 27.39 20.02
N LEU A 232 10.76 26.56 21.05
CA LEU A 232 10.79 26.96 22.46
C LEU A 232 12.13 27.64 22.81
N ARG A 233 13.26 27.05 22.43
CA ARG A 233 14.60 27.66 22.61
C ARG A 233 14.78 28.94 21.82
N SER A 234 14.18 29.05 20.64
CA SER A 234 14.26 30.27 19.83
C SER A 234 13.39 31.39 20.41
N ALA A 235 12.26 31.05 21.04
CA ALA A 235 11.38 31.98 21.72
C ALA A 235 12.07 32.55 22.97
N THR A 236 12.68 31.70 23.79
CA THR A 236 13.42 32.15 24.98
C THR A 236 14.66 32.98 24.65
N ARG A 237 15.44 32.62 23.62
CA ARG A 237 16.58 33.46 23.17
C ARG A 237 16.16 34.85 22.69
N LYS A 238 15.03 34.96 21.99
CA LYS A 238 14.49 36.27 21.55
C LYS A 238 13.98 37.06 22.75
N GLN A 239 13.42 36.41 23.77
CA GLN A 239 12.98 37.05 25.01
C GLN A 239 14.18 37.57 25.82
N ASP A 240 15.23 36.78 26.00
CA ASP A 240 16.46 37.21 26.69
C ASP A 240 17.12 38.41 26.00
N ALA A 241 17.07 38.46 24.67
CA ALA A 241 17.58 39.61 23.90
C ALA A 241 16.71 40.88 24.10
N ILE A 242 15.38 40.73 24.21
CA ILE A 242 14.45 41.83 24.49
C ILE A 242 14.61 42.34 25.93
N GLU A 243 14.74 41.44 26.92
CA GLU A 243 14.92 41.80 28.33
C GLU A 243 16.26 42.49 28.60
N ARG A 244 17.33 42.15 27.85
CA ARG A 244 18.63 42.84 27.92
C ARG A 244 18.67 44.18 27.19
N GLY A 245 17.58 44.60 26.56
CA GLY A 245 17.51 45.87 25.82
C GLY A 245 18.36 45.89 24.54
N GLU A 246 18.82 44.74 24.06
CA GLU A 246 19.53 44.65 22.79
C GLU A 246 18.53 44.84 21.64
N LYS A 247 18.73 45.89 20.83
CA LYS A 247 17.96 46.07 19.59
C LYS A 247 18.25 44.88 18.67
N ILE A 248 17.28 43.97 18.57
CA ILE A 248 17.29 42.88 17.59
C ILE A 248 17.32 43.51 16.20
N THR A 249 18.52 43.59 15.63
CA THR A 249 18.69 43.89 14.21
C THR A 249 18.19 42.66 13.45
N SER A 250 17.02 42.80 12.87
CA SER A 250 16.40 41.81 11.99
C SER A 250 17.30 41.54 10.79
N THR A 251 18.21 40.59 10.93
CA THR A 251 18.96 40.08 9.80
C THR A 251 18.02 39.23 8.93
N THR A 252 17.79 39.78 7.75
CA THR A 252 16.92 39.38 6.64
C THR A 252 17.23 37.98 6.11
N THR A 253 16.96 36.88 6.83
CA THR A 253 17.20 35.52 6.29
C THR A 253 16.25 34.39 6.76
N SER A 254 15.04 34.66 7.26
CA SER A 254 14.04 33.58 7.49
C SER A 254 12.69 33.85 6.85
N ARG A 255 12.66 33.81 5.51
CA ARG A 255 11.51 34.20 4.69
C ARG A 255 10.44 33.13 4.47
N TRP A 256 10.39 32.03 5.24
CA TRP A 256 9.41 30.96 4.93
C TRP A 256 8.50 30.44 6.05
N SER A 257 8.53 31.03 7.26
CA SER A 257 7.54 30.71 8.31
C SER A 257 6.93 31.96 8.96
N GLY A 258 7.08 33.12 8.33
CA GLY A 258 6.88 34.42 8.96
C GLY A 258 5.45 34.98 8.94
N ALA A 259 4.53 34.50 8.10
CA ALA A 259 3.27 35.21 7.92
C ALA A 259 2.32 35.12 9.13
N THR A 260 2.29 34.00 9.86
CA THR A 260 1.40 33.80 11.01
C THR A 260 2.02 34.25 12.33
N ALA A 261 3.33 34.12 12.51
CA ALA A 261 4.01 34.54 13.72
C ALA A 261 4.28 36.06 13.77
N PHE A 262 4.52 36.71 12.62
CA PHE A 262 4.72 38.17 12.57
C PHE A 262 3.42 38.97 12.62
N SER A 263 2.28 38.43 12.18
CA SER A 263 0.98 39.09 12.39
C SER A 263 0.60 39.07 13.88
N PHE A 264 0.81 37.95 14.57
CA PHE A 264 0.64 37.84 16.01
C PHE A 264 1.59 38.78 16.78
N LEU A 265 2.86 38.89 16.37
CA LEU A 265 3.82 39.78 17.03
C LEU A 265 3.55 41.26 16.80
N ARG A 266 3.10 41.66 15.60
CA ARG A 266 2.71 43.05 15.32
C ARG A 266 1.48 43.45 16.13
N GLU A 267 0.50 42.56 16.21
CA GLU A 267 -0.71 42.74 17.02
C GLU A 267 -0.40 42.79 18.52
N VAL A 268 0.53 41.97 19.01
CA VAL A 268 0.97 41.99 20.42
C VAL A 268 1.78 43.25 20.74
N ILE A 269 2.56 43.79 19.82
CA ILE A 269 3.32 45.04 20.01
C ILE A 269 2.39 46.26 19.96
N GLU A 270 1.41 46.29 19.04
CA GLU A 270 0.37 47.33 19.03
C GLU A 270 -0.55 47.24 20.26
N ARG A 271 -0.81 46.03 20.80
CA ARG A 271 -1.60 45.83 22.03
C ARG A 271 -0.82 46.04 23.32
N LYS A 272 0.52 45.92 23.36
CA LYS A 272 1.34 46.21 24.56
C LYS A 272 1.37 47.70 24.91
N VAL A 273 1.03 48.56 23.95
CA VAL A 273 0.84 50.01 24.15
C VAL A 273 -0.57 50.32 24.69
N LEU A 274 -1.51 49.36 24.62
CA LEU A 274 -2.89 49.49 25.13
C LEU A 274 -3.11 48.52 26.30
N GLY A 275 -2.82 49.00 27.52
CA GLY A 275 -2.90 48.24 28.77
C GLY A 275 -4.27 47.60 29.03
N SER A 276 -4.44 46.36 28.59
CA SER A 276 -5.64 45.54 28.80
C SER A 276 -5.27 44.14 29.30
N ARG A 277 -6.22 43.49 29.99
CA ARG A 277 -6.11 42.19 30.67
C ARG A 277 -5.45 41.06 29.84
N GLU A 278 -5.52 41.12 28.50
CA GLU A 278 -4.85 40.17 27.58
C GLU A 278 -3.32 40.28 27.58
N ALA A 279 -2.75 41.43 27.98
CA ALA A 279 -1.29 41.57 28.14
C ALA A 279 -0.76 40.80 29.36
N LEU A 280 -1.58 40.63 30.41
CA LEU A 280 -1.24 39.79 31.56
C LEU A 280 -1.30 38.30 31.21
N GLU A 281 -2.33 37.85 30.49
CA GLU A 281 -2.39 36.45 30.01
C GLU A 281 -1.23 36.10 29.09
N ASN A 282 -0.76 37.06 28.27
CA ASN A 282 0.42 36.87 27.46
C ASN A 282 1.72 36.91 28.28
N LEU A 283 1.82 37.72 29.35
CA LEU A 283 2.95 37.68 30.28
C LEU A 283 3.01 36.35 31.04
N ASP A 284 1.87 35.80 31.45
CA ASP A 284 1.79 34.48 32.07
C ASP A 284 2.22 33.38 31.10
N ALA A 285 1.71 33.38 29.87
CA ALA A 285 2.15 32.45 28.83
C ALA A 285 3.65 32.59 28.52
N ILE A 286 4.19 33.81 28.55
CA ILE A 286 5.63 34.08 28.40
C ILE A 286 6.43 33.51 29.59
N SER A 287 5.93 33.70 30.81
CA SER A 287 6.56 33.18 32.03
C SER A 287 6.55 31.64 32.06
N ASP A 288 5.47 31.03 31.57
CA ASP A 288 5.31 29.58 31.45
C ASP A 288 6.27 28.99 30.42
N VAL A 289 6.46 29.66 29.27
CA VAL A 289 7.46 29.25 28.27
C VAL A 289 8.88 29.31 28.85
N ARG A 290 9.20 30.33 29.64
CA ARG A 290 10.50 30.46 30.32
C ARG A 290 10.70 29.37 31.37
N ARG A 291 9.70 29.14 32.24
CA ARG A 291 9.71 28.05 33.24
C ARG A 291 9.86 26.70 32.56
N LEU A 292 9.17 26.46 31.45
CA LEU A 292 9.27 25.22 30.71
C LEU A 292 10.64 25.05 30.05
N ASN A 293 11.27 26.11 29.56
CA ASN A 293 12.64 26.03 29.05
C ASN A 293 13.66 25.73 30.16
N ILE A 294 13.55 26.39 31.31
CA ILE A 294 14.42 26.14 32.47
C ILE A 294 14.25 24.70 32.94
N TYR A 295 13.01 24.23 33.08
CA TYR A 295 12.71 22.84 33.45
C TYR A 295 13.28 21.85 32.43
N VAL A 296 13.13 22.12 31.13
CA VAL A 296 13.68 21.26 30.07
C VAL A 296 15.20 21.26 30.10
N ASP A 297 15.86 22.40 30.25
CA ASP A 297 17.32 22.47 30.28
C ASP A 297 17.87 21.83 31.58
N GLU A 298 17.21 22.02 32.73
CA GLU A 298 17.54 21.36 34.00
C GLU A 298 17.35 19.84 33.94
N LEU A 299 16.27 19.38 33.28
CA LEU A 299 16.04 17.95 33.05
C LEU A 299 17.13 17.35 32.15
N LEU A 300 17.57 18.08 31.12
CA LEU A 300 18.61 17.64 30.19
C LEU A 300 20.01 17.65 30.80
N THR A 301 20.32 18.58 31.72
CA THR A 301 21.60 18.59 32.46
C THR A 301 21.65 17.50 33.52
N THR A 302 20.54 17.26 34.20
CA THR A 302 20.44 16.25 35.27
C THR A 302 20.37 14.83 34.72
N ASN A 303 19.66 14.62 33.61
CA ASN A 303 19.55 13.32 32.95
C ASN A 303 19.73 13.45 31.42
N PRO A 304 20.93 13.17 30.88
CA PRO A 304 21.16 13.24 29.44
C PRO A 304 20.30 12.25 28.63
N LYS A 305 19.77 11.18 29.26
CA LYS A 305 18.83 10.24 28.62
C LYS A 305 17.41 10.79 28.51
N ALA A 306 17.04 11.80 29.30
CA ALA A 306 15.74 12.44 29.22
C ALA A 306 15.50 13.10 27.85
N LYS A 307 16.58 13.47 27.14
CA LYS A 307 16.50 13.92 25.75
C LYS A 307 15.89 12.86 24.83
N ASP A 308 16.33 11.61 24.97
CA ASP A 308 15.86 10.52 24.14
C ASP A 308 14.44 10.09 24.55
N GLU A 309 14.07 10.24 25.82
CA GLU A 309 12.69 10.02 26.30
C GLU A 309 11.72 11.12 25.84
N LEU A 310 12.10 12.39 26.00
CA LEU A 310 11.30 13.55 25.59
C LEU A 310 11.12 13.64 24.07
N THR A 311 12.11 13.18 23.29
CA THR A 311 12.00 13.12 21.83
C THR A 311 11.32 11.85 21.34
N ALA A 312 10.82 11.00 22.25
CA ALA A 312 10.27 9.68 21.97
C ALA A 312 11.23 8.74 21.21
N ARG A 313 12.53 9.07 21.17
CA ARG A 313 13.58 8.25 20.56
C ARG A 313 13.82 6.96 21.34
N ALA A 314 13.59 6.98 22.65
CA ALA A 314 13.59 5.78 23.49
C ALA A 314 12.40 4.84 23.22
N ALA A 315 11.27 5.38 22.73
CA ALA A 315 10.11 4.59 22.30
C ALA A 315 10.26 4.04 20.87
N ALA A 316 11.21 4.57 20.09
CA ALA A 316 11.56 4.05 18.79
C ALA A 316 12.41 2.78 18.95
N PRO A 317 12.03 1.64 18.38
CA PRO A 317 12.86 0.44 18.43
C PRO A 317 14.20 0.72 17.74
N SER A 318 15.29 0.23 18.32
CA SER A 318 16.62 0.46 17.74
C SER A 318 16.70 -0.13 16.33
N SER A 319 17.31 0.60 15.39
CA SER A 319 17.37 0.17 13.99
C SER A 319 18.04 -1.20 13.83
N THR A 320 19.03 -1.51 14.65
CA THR A 320 19.69 -2.81 14.71
C THR A 320 18.79 -3.92 15.22
N TYR A 321 17.97 -3.68 16.25
CA TYR A 321 16.99 -4.64 16.71
C TYR A 321 15.92 -4.90 15.63
N VAL A 322 15.43 -3.85 14.96
CA VAL A 322 14.48 -3.99 13.86
C VAL A 322 15.08 -4.80 12.72
N ILE A 323 16.31 -4.49 12.29
CA ILE A 323 16.98 -5.24 11.21
C ILE A 323 17.18 -6.71 11.62
N THR A 324 17.75 -6.98 12.80
CA THR A 324 18.07 -8.35 13.23
C THR A 324 16.82 -9.20 13.43
N SER A 325 15.78 -8.67 14.07
CA SER A 325 14.50 -9.38 14.22
C SER A 325 13.83 -9.64 12.86
N THR A 326 13.89 -8.67 11.95
CA THR A 326 13.34 -8.79 10.59
C THR A 326 14.10 -9.85 9.78
N VAL A 327 15.43 -9.82 9.78
CA VAL A 327 16.28 -10.79 9.06
C VAL A 327 16.09 -12.19 9.64
N THR A 328 16.14 -12.34 10.97
CA THR A 328 15.99 -13.64 11.62
C THR A 328 14.60 -14.22 11.33
N GLY A 329 13.55 -13.40 11.45
CA GLY A 329 12.18 -13.81 11.11
C GLY A 329 11.99 -14.13 9.64
N SER A 330 12.70 -13.44 8.74
CA SER A 330 12.73 -13.73 7.30
C SER A 330 13.36 -15.08 7.01
N VAL A 331 14.54 -15.34 7.59
CA VAL A 331 15.29 -16.59 7.41
C VAL A 331 14.48 -17.79 7.90
N ILE A 332 13.86 -17.68 9.07
CA ILE A 332 12.99 -18.74 9.61
C ILE A 332 11.82 -19.01 8.66
N ARG A 333 11.14 -17.96 8.18
CA ARG A 333 10.03 -18.11 7.22
C ARG A 333 10.48 -18.70 5.89
N PHE A 334 11.62 -18.26 5.38
CA PHE A 334 12.20 -18.76 4.13
C PHE A 334 12.57 -20.25 4.24
N LEU A 335 13.26 -20.65 5.32
CA LEU A 335 13.57 -22.05 5.60
C LEU A 335 12.30 -22.88 5.77
N SER A 336 11.28 -22.34 6.45
CA SER A 336 10.00 -23.03 6.65
C SER A 336 9.31 -23.29 5.30
N VAL A 337 9.30 -22.30 4.40
CA VAL A 337 8.73 -22.46 3.05
C VAL A 337 9.52 -23.48 2.22
N VAL A 338 10.86 -23.45 2.27
CA VAL A 338 11.70 -24.45 1.58
C VAL A 338 11.40 -25.87 2.06
N VAL A 339 11.39 -26.08 3.39
CA VAL A 339 11.15 -27.39 3.99
C VAL A 339 9.72 -27.87 3.70
N LEU A 340 8.73 -27.00 3.88
CA LEU A 340 7.33 -27.34 3.62
C LEU A 340 7.10 -27.65 2.15
N SER A 341 7.67 -26.85 1.23
CA SER A 341 7.58 -27.10 -0.21
C SER A 341 8.18 -28.45 -0.58
N PHE A 342 9.35 -28.78 -0.04
CA PHE A 342 9.98 -30.08 -0.27
C PHE A 342 9.14 -31.26 0.24
N ILE A 343 8.58 -31.15 1.45
CA ILE A 343 7.73 -32.20 2.03
C ILE A 343 6.47 -32.43 1.18
N LEU A 344 5.85 -31.35 0.70
CA LEU A 344 4.61 -31.43 -0.07
C LEU A 344 4.83 -31.89 -1.51
N MET A 345 5.92 -31.46 -2.13
CA MET A 345 6.25 -31.86 -3.50
C MET A 345 6.87 -33.25 -3.58
N ASN A 346 7.36 -33.83 -2.48
CA ASN A 346 7.92 -35.17 -2.49
C ASN A 346 6.85 -36.24 -2.15
N PRO A 347 6.30 -36.97 -3.15
CA PRO A 347 5.25 -37.94 -2.92
C PRO A 347 5.70 -39.09 -2.01
N VAL A 348 7.00 -39.43 -2.01
CA VAL A 348 7.56 -40.48 -1.16
C VAL A 348 7.47 -40.08 0.32
N MET A 349 7.73 -38.81 0.64
CA MET A 349 7.61 -38.30 2.01
C MET A 349 6.16 -38.38 2.48
N VAL A 350 5.20 -37.97 1.64
CA VAL A 350 3.77 -38.05 1.98
C VAL A 350 3.31 -39.50 2.19
N VAL A 351 3.70 -40.41 1.30
CA VAL A 351 3.40 -41.85 1.41
C VAL A 351 3.98 -42.44 2.70
N SER A 352 5.21 -42.06 3.05
CA SER A 352 5.87 -42.54 4.28
C SER A 352 5.22 -41.99 5.55
N LEU A 353 4.79 -40.72 5.54
CA LEU A 353 4.16 -40.05 6.67
C LEU A 353 2.77 -40.61 6.96
N LEU A 354 2.00 -40.90 5.90
CA LEU A 354 0.63 -41.43 6.00
C LEU A 354 0.57 -42.97 6.04
N ARG A 355 1.70 -43.67 5.87
CA ARG A 355 1.81 -45.14 5.80
C ARG A 355 0.76 -45.76 4.86
N LEU A 356 0.71 -45.24 3.63
CA LEU A 356 -0.29 -45.67 2.65
C LEU A 356 -0.10 -47.15 2.25
N PRO A 357 -1.20 -47.90 1.99
CA PRO A 357 -1.13 -49.27 1.50
C PRO A 357 -0.31 -49.39 0.21
N PRO A 358 0.36 -50.53 -0.03
CA PRO A 358 1.25 -50.72 -1.18
C PRO A 358 0.55 -50.54 -2.54
N GLY A 359 -0.75 -50.82 -2.62
CA GLY A 359 -1.54 -50.58 -3.84
C GLY A 359 -1.73 -49.10 -4.17
N ILE A 360 -1.77 -48.23 -3.17
CA ILE A 360 -1.82 -46.77 -3.37
C ILE A 360 -0.40 -46.24 -3.55
N ALA A 361 0.55 -46.66 -2.70
CA ALA A 361 1.95 -46.22 -2.70
C ALA A 361 2.68 -46.43 -4.03
N ASN A 362 2.37 -47.51 -4.75
CA ASN A 362 2.97 -47.82 -6.05
C ASN A 362 2.11 -47.37 -7.24
N SER A 363 1.04 -46.62 -7.00
CA SER A 363 0.15 -46.16 -8.06
C SER A 363 0.85 -45.15 -8.97
N VAL A 364 0.59 -45.24 -10.28
CA VAL A 364 1.03 -44.24 -11.26
C VAL A 364 0.42 -42.87 -10.96
N GLU A 365 -0.76 -42.85 -10.35
CA GLU A 365 -1.47 -41.64 -9.94
C GLU A 365 -0.65 -40.79 -8.95
N LEU A 366 0.15 -41.39 -8.05
CA LEU A 366 0.99 -40.63 -7.11
C LEU A 366 2.10 -39.81 -7.78
N ARG A 367 2.44 -40.12 -9.03
CA ARG A 367 3.44 -39.39 -9.81
C ARG A 367 2.82 -38.27 -10.65
N GLN A 368 1.49 -38.22 -10.74
CA GLN A 368 0.78 -37.20 -11.48
C GLN A 368 0.74 -35.88 -10.69
N PRO A 369 0.94 -34.73 -11.34
CA PRO A 369 0.88 -33.42 -10.68
C PRO A 369 -0.48 -33.12 -10.06
N GLU A 370 -1.56 -33.74 -10.55
CA GLU A 370 -2.93 -33.62 -10.07
C GLU A 370 -3.05 -34.02 -8.59
N ILE A 371 -2.38 -35.09 -8.17
CA ILE A 371 -2.38 -35.53 -6.78
C ILE A 371 -1.59 -34.58 -5.89
N VAL A 372 -0.49 -34.00 -6.40
CA VAL A 372 0.26 -32.96 -5.68
C VAL A 372 -0.63 -31.75 -5.43
N VAL A 373 -1.40 -31.31 -6.43
CA VAL A 373 -2.37 -30.22 -6.29
C VAL A 373 -3.47 -30.57 -5.29
N LEU A 374 -4.03 -31.78 -5.39
CA LEU A 374 -5.09 -32.25 -4.48
C LEU A 374 -4.62 -32.30 -3.02
N LEU A 375 -3.35 -32.66 -2.77
CA LEU A 375 -2.73 -32.61 -1.44
C LEU A 375 -2.42 -31.17 -0.98
N LEU A 376 -2.12 -30.26 -1.90
CA LEU A 376 -1.81 -28.85 -1.59
C LEU A 376 -3.06 -28.04 -1.21
N VAL A 377 -4.22 -28.33 -1.81
CA VAL A 377 -5.47 -27.58 -1.57
C VAL A 377 -5.85 -27.54 -0.08
N PRO A 378 -5.88 -28.65 0.67
CA PRO A 378 -6.14 -28.63 2.12
C PRO A 378 -5.12 -27.80 2.90
N VAL A 379 -3.84 -27.84 2.51
CA VAL A 379 -2.77 -27.10 3.19
C VAL A 379 -2.92 -25.59 2.97
N VAL A 380 -3.25 -25.17 1.75
CA VAL A 380 -3.53 -23.75 1.45
C VAL A 380 -4.78 -23.28 2.19
N LEU A 381 -5.84 -24.09 2.24
CA LEU A 381 -7.07 -23.79 2.97
C LEU A 381 -6.88 -23.74 4.48
N LEU A 382 -5.87 -24.43 5.02
CA LEU A 382 -5.51 -24.41 6.43
C LEU A 382 -5.19 -22.98 6.91
N PHE A 383 -4.54 -22.16 6.08
CA PHE A 383 -4.28 -20.75 6.42
C PHE A 383 -5.56 -19.92 6.53
N ALA A 384 -6.47 -20.06 5.57
CA ALA A 384 -7.78 -19.39 5.61
C ALA A 384 -8.60 -19.86 6.82
N PHE A 385 -8.55 -21.15 7.12
CA PHE A 385 -9.20 -21.75 8.27
C PHE A 385 -8.63 -21.24 9.61
N VAL A 386 -7.30 -21.19 9.74
CA VAL A 386 -6.64 -20.64 10.93
C VAL A 386 -6.96 -19.16 11.09
N ALA A 387 -6.92 -18.37 10.01
CA ALA A 387 -7.30 -16.96 10.04
C ALA A 387 -8.77 -16.76 10.46
N ALA A 388 -9.68 -17.59 9.94
CA ALA A 388 -11.08 -17.58 10.34
C ALA A 388 -11.25 -17.95 11.82
N THR A 389 -10.50 -18.95 12.30
CA THR A 389 -10.52 -19.39 13.71
C THR A 389 -9.98 -18.31 14.63
N ILE A 390 -8.83 -17.68 14.30
CA ILE A 390 -8.28 -16.54 15.04
C ILE A 390 -9.29 -15.40 15.08
N ARG A 391 -9.92 -15.07 13.93
CA ARG A 391 -10.92 -14.00 13.87
C ARG A 391 -12.11 -14.32 14.76
N TRP A 392 -12.60 -15.55 14.75
CA TRP A 392 -13.70 -16.01 15.59
C TRP A 392 -13.36 -15.90 17.08
N LEU A 393 -12.17 -16.37 17.48
CA LEU A 393 -11.68 -16.26 18.86
C LEU A 393 -11.48 -14.79 19.26
N SER A 394 -10.86 -13.96 18.42
CA SER A 394 -10.63 -12.54 18.73
C SER A 394 -11.92 -11.73 18.87
N LYS A 395 -12.97 -12.12 18.13
CA LYS A 395 -14.26 -11.44 18.19
C LYS A 395 -14.88 -11.60 19.57
N SER A 396 -14.74 -12.79 20.17
CA SER A 396 -15.21 -13.05 21.54
C SER A 396 -14.48 -12.18 22.58
N GLU A 397 -13.19 -11.93 22.41
CA GLU A 397 -12.41 -11.09 23.33
C GLU A 397 -12.78 -9.61 23.21
N ILE A 398 -13.00 -9.12 21.98
CA ILE A 398 -13.39 -7.73 21.73
C ILE A 398 -14.80 -7.47 22.29
N GLU A 399 -15.74 -8.38 22.07
CA GLU A 399 -17.11 -8.29 22.61
C GLU A 399 -17.09 -8.26 24.15
N ALA A 400 -16.27 -9.10 24.80
CA ALA A 400 -16.11 -9.08 26.25
C ALA A 400 -15.52 -7.76 26.79
N ARG A 401 -14.55 -7.16 26.10
CA ARG A 401 -13.98 -5.85 26.49
C ARG A 401 -14.98 -4.70 26.33
N ILE A 402 -15.81 -4.73 25.28
CA ILE A 402 -16.86 -3.73 25.07
C ILE A 402 -17.91 -3.85 26.18
N GLU A 403 -18.31 -5.06 26.54
CA GLU A 403 -19.30 -5.28 27.62
C GLU A 403 -18.76 -4.82 28.99
N LEU A 404 -17.48 -5.04 29.27
CA LEU A 404 -16.82 -4.52 30.47
C LEU A 404 -16.76 -2.98 30.49
N ALA A 405 -16.39 -2.35 29.37
CA ALA A 405 -16.36 -0.90 29.26
C ALA A 405 -17.76 -0.26 29.41
N GLU A 406 -18.81 -0.92 28.91
CA GLU A 406 -20.19 -0.48 29.14
C GLU A 406 -20.63 -0.64 30.60
N LYS A 407 -20.22 -1.72 31.28
CA LYS A 407 -20.49 -1.92 32.71
C LYS A 407 -19.80 -0.83 33.55
N GLU A 408 -18.54 -0.52 33.25
CA GLU A 408 -17.80 0.57 33.92
C GLU A 408 -18.43 1.94 33.67
N SER A 409 -18.89 2.24 32.46
CA SER A 409 -19.53 3.53 32.15
C SER A 409 -20.86 3.68 32.91
N LYS A 410 -21.67 2.62 32.95
CA LYS A 410 -22.93 2.58 33.71
C LYS A 410 -22.70 2.72 35.22
N GLU A 411 -21.63 2.13 35.75
CA GLU A 411 -21.24 2.34 37.16
C GLU A 411 -20.80 3.78 37.43
N ARG A 412 -20.00 4.38 36.55
CA ARG A 412 -19.58 5.79 36.69
C ARG A 412 -20.79 6.73 36.66
N GLU A 413 -21.77 6.48 35.80
CA GLU A 413 -23.01 7.24 35.78
C GLU A 413 -23.83 7.06 37.06
N ARG A 414 -23.95 5.83 37.58
CA ARG A 414 -24.60 5.58 38.88
C ARG A 414 -23.92 6.35 40.01
N LYS A 415 -22.59 6.30 40.08
CA LYS A 415 -21.79 7.04 41.09
C LYS A 415 -21.98 8.56 40.97
N LYS A 416 -22.03 9.10 39.75
CA LYS A 416 -22.33 10.53 39.51
C LYS A 416 -23.73 10.90 40.00
N ARG A 417 -24.76 10.09 39.67
CA ARG A 417 -26.14 10.32 40.11
C ARG A 417 -26.30 10.22 41.63
N GLU A 418 -25.57 9.31 42.28
CA GLU A 418 -25.53 9.23 43.74
C GLU A 418 -24.84 10.44 44.38
N LEU A 419 -23.74 10.91 43.81
CA LEU A 419 -23.05 12.13 44.24
C LEU A 419 -23.94 13.37 44.12
N GLU A 420 -24.66 13.51 43.01
CA GLU A 420 -25.64 14.59 42.82
C GLU A 420 -26.80 14.52 43.81
N ARG A 421 -27.32 13.32 44.09
CA ARG A 421 -28.34 13.13 45.14
C ARG A 421 -27.80 13.52 46.52
N LYS A 422 -26.57 13.12 46.86
CA LYS A 422 -25.92 13.51 48.13
C LYS A 422 -25.76 15.02 48.23
N ARG A 423 -25.28 15.69 47.17
CA ARG A 423 -25.16 17.16 47.11
C ARG A 423 -26.51 17.86 47.31
N LYS A 424 -27.57 17.41 46.62
CA LYS A 424 -28.93 17.97 46.79
C LYS A 424 -29.47 17.79 48.21
N ILE A 425 -29.18 16.65 48.85
CA ILE A 425 -29.56 16.40 50.26
C ILE A 425 -28.79 17.32 51.21
N GLU A 426 -27.50 17.57 50.95
CA GLU A 426 -26.66 18.49 51.71
C GLU A 426 -27.11 19.95 51.58
N GLU A 427 -27.45 20.39 50.36
CA GLU A 427 -28.00 21.71 50.09
C GLU A 427 -29.37 21.91 50.77
N ALA A 428 -30.23 20.89 50.75
CA ALA A 428 -31.50 20.91 51.48
C ALA A 428 -31.30 20.97 53.01
N ARG A 429 -30.26 20.32 53.55
CA ARG A 429 -29.88 20.44 54.97
C ARG A 429 -29.35 21.82 55.32
N LYS A 430 -28.59 22.47 54.44
CA LYS A 430 -28.14 23.85 54.59
C LYS A 430 -29.32 24.84 54.56
N HIS A 431 -30.30 24.64 53.68
CA HIS A 431 -31.51 25.48 53.64
C HIS A 431 -32.47 25.28 54.83
N LYS A 432 -32.46 24.12 55.50
CA LYS A 432 -33.22 23.89 56.74
C LYS A 432 -32.54 24.45 57.99
N ARG A 433 -31.26 24.80 57.93
CA ARG A 433 -30.58 25.60 58.96
C ARG A 433 -30.81 27.10 58.69
N LYS A 434 -32.05 27.56 58.84
CA LYS A 434 -32.29 28.99 59.03
C LYS A 434 -31.80 29.37 60.44
N PRO A 435 -30.99 30.43 60.60
CA PRO A 435 -30.57 30.88 61.92
C PRO A 435 -31.77 31.47 62.65
N VAL A 436 -32.07 30.92 63.83
CA VAL A 436 -32.95 31.56 64.81
C VAL A 436 -32.25 32.83 65.28
N ALA A 437 -32.87 33.98 65.04
CA ALA A 437 -32.38 35.26 65.50
C ALA A 437 -32.23 35.26 67.02
N ARG A 438 -30.98 35.35 67.51
CA ARG A 438 -30.66 35.80 68.86
C ARG A 438 -29.71 36.99 68.75
N ARG A 439 -30.19 38.11 69.26
CA ARG A 439 -29.40 39.31 69.61
C ARG A 439 -28.32 38.92 70.63
N GLY A 440 -27.14 39.51 70.49
CA GLY A 440 -26.11 39.54 71.52
C GLY A 440 -24.70 39.48 70.94
N GLU A 441 -24.02 40.62 70.96
CA GLU A 441 -22.57 40.85 70.92
C GLU A 441 -21.72 40.04 69.93
N VAL A 442 -21.28 40.73 68.87
CA VAL A 442 -20.20 40.29 68.00
C VAL A 442 -18.91 40.91 68.54
N GLU A 443 -18.09 40.10 69.20
CA GLU A 443 -16.65 40.35 69.32
C GLU A 443 -16.08 40.50 67.90
N ARG A 444 -15.44 41.64 67.66
CA ARG A 444 -14.64 41.88 66.45
C ARG A 444 -13.39 41.01 66.54
N ASP A 445 -13.21 40.16 65.54
CA ASP A 445 -12.03 39.33 65.36
C ASP A 445 -10.82 40.23 65.05
N GLU A 446 -9.77 40.12 65.86
CA GLU A 446 -8.58 40.99 65.83
C GLU A 446 -7.75 40.85 64.55
N TRP A 447 -8.07 39.86 63.71
CA TRP A 447 -7.36 39.54 62.47
C TRP A 447 -7.79 40.39 61.28
N ASP A 448 -9.02 40.91 61.27
CA ASP A 448 -9.51 41.77 60.18
C ASP A 448 -8.98 43.22 60.30
N ALA A 449 -8.60 43.66 61.50
CA ALA A 449 -7.99 44.98 61.71
C ALA A 449 -6.52 45.04 61.25
N ALA A 450 -5.80 43.92 61.30
CA ALA A 450 -4.40 43.83 60.87
C ALA A 450 -4.22 43.85 59.35
N LEU A 451 -5.24 43.46 58.59
CA LEU A 451 -5.20 43.45 57.12
C LEU A 451 -5.38 44.84 56.51
N ASP A 452 -6.10 45.74 57.19
CA ASP A 452 -6.32 47.11 56.72
C ASP A 452 -5.09 48.04 56.92
N GLU A 453 -4.17 47.69 57.83
CA GLU A 453 -2.88 48.41 58.00
C GLU A 453 -1.84 48.02 56.95
N ILE A 454 -1.90 46.81 56.38
CA ILE A 454 -0.92 46.35 55.37
C ILE A 454 -1.22 46.94 53.98
N TYR A 455 -2.45 47.34 53.69
CA TYR A 455 -2.86 47.87 52.38
C TYR A 455 -2.87 49.40 52.29
N LYS A 456 -2.28 50.10 53.26
CA LYS A 456 -2.24 51.58 53.29
C LYS A 456 -0.84 52.22 53.23
N GLU A 457 0.17 51.50 52.76
CA GLU A 457 1.40 52.11 52.25
C GLU A 457 1.61 51.84 50.75
#